data_AF-A0A9E2LIP4-F1
#
_entry.id   AF-A0A9E2LIP4-F1
#
_cell.length_a   1.000
_cell.length_b   1.000
_cell.length_c   1.000
_cell.angle_alpha   90.00
_cell.angle_beta   90.00
_cell.angle_gamma   90.00
#
_symmetry.space_group_name_H-M   'P 1'
#
loop_
_entity.id
_entity.type
_entity.pdbx_description
1 polymer ?
#
loop_
_entity_poly.entity_id
_entity_poly.type
_entity_poly.pdbx_seq_one_letter_code
_entity_poly.pdbx_strand_id
1 'polypeptide(L)'
;MVGILEDKDRIFTNLYGFQDWTLEGAKKRGAWNATKDMLDLGRDWIISNVKNSGLRGRGGAGFSTGLKWSFMPKEVKDRPHYLV
;
A
#
# COMPACT_ATOMS: atom_id res chain seq x y z
N MET A 1 0.07 10.67 22.87
CA MET A 1 -1.28 10.09 23.05
C MET A 1 -1.62 9.40 21.74
N VAL A 2 -1.66 8.06 21.70
CA VAL A 2 -2.18 7.36 20.51
C VAL A 2 -3.70 7.60 20.56
N GLY A 3 -4.23 8.34 19.58
CA GLY A 3 -5.66 8.62 19.53
C GLY A 3 -6.47 7.32 19.47
N ILE A 4 -7.71 7.38 19.93
CA ILE A 4 -8.67 6.28 19.74
C ILE A 4 -8.82 6.08 18.23
N LEU A 5 -8.53 4.86 17.75
CA LEU A 5 -8.74 4.49 16.35
C LEU A 5 -10.21 4.06 16.18
N GLU A 6 -10.97 4.83 15.40
CA GLU A 6 -12.36 4.49 15.10
C GLU A 6 -12.44 3.33 14.10
N ASP A 7 -13.54 2.59 14.11
CA ASP A 7 -13.69 1.42 13.23
C ASP A 7 -13.63 1.77 11.74
N LYS A 8 -14.13 2.96 11.36
CA LYS A 8 -14.04 3.47 9.98
C LYS A 8 -12.61 3.80 9.54
N ASP A 9 -11.69 4.00 10.48
CA ASP A 9 -10.29 4.34 10.20
C ASP A 9 -9.39 3.09 10.11
N ARG A 10 -9.95 1.90 10.41
CA ARG A 10 -9.22 0.63 10.25
C ARG A 10 -9.04 0.31 8.78
N ILE A 11 -7.79 0.15 8.33
CA ILE A 11 -7.46 -0.26 6.96
C ILE A 11 -7.84 -1.74 6.71
N PHE A 12 -7.68 -2.61 7.71
CA PHE A 12 -7.98 -4.04 7.61
C PHE A 12 -9.38 -4.36 8.18
N THR A 13 -10.42 -4.08 7.41
CA THR A 13 -11.83 -4.14 7.87
C THR A 13 -12.44 -5.55 7.97
N ASN A 14 -11.96 -6.52 7.19
CA ASN A 14 -12.42 -7.92 7.27
C ASN A 14 -11.39 -8.85 7.93
N LEU A 15 -10.68 -8.36 8.93
CA LEU A 15 -9.60 -9.10 9.59
C LEU A 15 -10.08 -10.43 10.20
N TYR A 16 -11.32 -10.46 10.71
CA TYR A 16 -11.90 -11.63 11.37
C TYR A 16 -12.72 -12.54 10.44
N GLY A 17 -12.84 -12.19 9.15
CA GLY A 17 -13.55 -13.01 8.17
C GLY A 17 -15.09 -13.00 8.31
N PHE A 18 -15.66 -12.03 9.02
CA PHE A 18 -17.13 -11.91 9.17
C PHE A 18 -17.85 -11.47 7.89
N GLN A 19 -17.11 -10.89 6.94
CA GLN A 19 -17.61 -10.52 5.62
C GLN A 19 -17.02 -11.44 4.55
N ASP A 20 -17.66 -11.46 3.37
CA ASP A 20 -17.22 -12.24 2.22
C ASP A 20 -15.75 -11.92 1.84
N TRP A 21 -14.88 -12.92 1.90
CA TRP A 21 -13.45 -12.80 1.60
C TRP A 21 -13.13 -12.89 0.11
N THR A 22 -14.10 -13.26 -0.73
CA THR A 22 -13.93 -13.35 -2.18
C THR A 22 -13.77 -11.97 -2.83
N LEU A 23 -13.47 -11.95 -4.13
CA LEU A 23 -13.28 -10.71 -4.90
C LEU A 23 -14.48 -9.77 -4.81
N GLU A 24 -15.71 -10.29 -4.86
CA GLU A 24 -16.92 -9.48 -4.84
C GLU A 24 -17.11 -8.81 -3.47
N GLY A 25 -16.90 -9.54 -2.38
CA GLY A 25 -16.85 -8.96 -1.02
C GLY A 25 -15.72 -7.93 -0.85
N ALA A 26 -14.53 -8.19 -1.41
CA ALA A 26 -13.41 -7.25 -1.34
C ALA A 26 -13.70 -5.93 -2.06
N LYS A 27 -14.29 -5.97 -3.26
CA LYS A 27 -14.74 -4.77 -3.99
C LYS A 27 -15.74 -3.94 -3.19
N LYS A 28 -16.70 -4.58 -2.52
CA LYS A 28 -17.68 -3.90 -1.64
C LYS A 28 -17.02 -3.16 -0.47
N ARG A 29 -15.87 -3.66 0.03
CA ARG A 29 -15.06 -2.99 1.06
C ARG A 29 -14.13 -1.89 0.52
N GLY A 30 -14.19 -1.58 -0.77
CA GLY A 30 -13.34 -0.58 -1.42
C GLY A 30 -12.00 -1.10 -1.91
N ALA A 31 -11.71 -2.40 -1.82
CA ALA A 31 -10.54 -2.98 -2.49
C ALA A 31 -10.70 -2.84 -4.01
N TRP A 32 -9.58 -2.69 -4.74
CA TRP A 32 -9.52 -2.43 -6.19
C TRP A 32 -10.07 -1.08 -6.66
N ASN A 33 -10.66 -0.26 -5.78
CA ASN A 33 -11.14 1.07 -6.12
C ASN A 33 -10.00 1.96 -6.64
N ALA A 34 -10.23 2.62 -7.78
CA ALA A 34 -9.31 3.56 -8.45
C ALA A 34 -7.88 3.05 -8.67
N THR A 35 -7.66 1.73 -8.64
CA THR A 35 -6.31 1.16 -8.80
C THR A 35 -5.71 1.46 -10.17
N LYS A 36 -6.53 1.47 -11.22
CA LYS A 36 -6.11 1.89 -12.55
C LYS A 36 -5.63 3.35 -12.55
N ASP A 37 -6.43 4.26 -12.00
CA ASP A 37 -6.09 5.69 -11.99
C ASP A 37 -4.81 5.94 -11.17
N MET A 38 -4.63 5.24 -10.05
CA MET A 38 -3.39 5.30 -9.26
C MET A 38 -2.16 4.80 -10.03
N LEU A 39 -2.31 3.76 -10.86
CA LEU A 39 -1.23 3.26 -11.71
C LEU A 39 -0.90 4.26 -12.84
N ASP A 40 -1.92 4.89 -13.42
CA ASP A 40 -1.76 5.88 -14.50
C ASP A 40 -1.04 7.15 -14.02
N LEU A 41 -1.13 7.50 -12.72
CA LEU A 41 -0.34 8.59 -12.10
C LEU A 41 1.16 8.29 -12.04
N GLY A 42 1.54 7.01 -12.21
CA GLY A 42 2.92 6.59 -12.38
C GLY A 42 3.72 6.43 -11.09
N ARG A 43 4.88 5.81 -11.25
CA ARG A 43 5.78 5.39 -10.17
C ARG A 43 6.18 6.52 -9.22
N ASP A 44 6.59 7.67 -9.76
CA ASP A 44 7.14 8.77 -8.96
C ASP A 44 6.06 9.39 -8.06
N TRP A 45 4.81 9.45 -8.53
CA TRP A 45 3.67 9.89 -7.74
C TRP A 45 3.37 8.91 -6.59
N ILE A 46 3.35 7.60 -6.87
CA ILE A 46 3.11 6.56 -5.85
C ILE A 46 4.18 6.62 -4.75
N ILE A 47 5.47 6.64 -5.13
CA ILE A 47 6.58 6.68 -4.16
C ILE A 47 6.50 7.94 -3.29
N SER A 48 6.18 9.09 -3.89
CA SER A 48 6.06 10.35 -3.15
C SER A 48 4.91 10.31 -2.13
N ASN A 49 3.75 9.76 -2.50
CA ASN A 49 2.64 9.58 -1.56
C ASN A 49 3.00 8.66 -0.39
N VAL A 50 3.72 7.56 -0.64
CA VAL A 50 4.15 6.65 0.44
C VAL A 50 5.24 7.27 1.33
N LYS A 51 6.10 8.14 0.79
CA LYS A 51 7.03 8.93 1.60
C LYS A 51 6.28 9.92 2.50
N ASN A 52 5.31 10.65 1.92
CA ASN A 52 4.55 11.68 2.62
C ASN A 52 3.63 11.11 3.71
N SER A 53 3.14 9.87 3.55
CA SER A 53 2.33 9.20 4.58
C SER A 53 3.13 8.84 5.85
N GLY A 54 4.46 8.90 5.79
CA GLY A 54 5.32 8.51 6.91
C GLY A 54 5.34 7.00 7.19
N LEU A 55 4.88 6.16 6.25
CA LEU A 55 4.82 4.71 6.45
C LEU A 55 6.22 4.12 6.71
N ARG A 56 6.35 3.45 7.85
CA ARG A 56 7.54 2.69 8.24
C ARG A 56 7.32 1.18 8.06
N GLY A 57 8.38 0.43 7.81
CA GLY A 57 8.33 -1.01 7.61
C GLY A 57 7.70 -1.73 8.81
N ARG A 58 6.76 -2.65 8.54
CA ARG A 58 6.02 -3.41 9.55
C ARG A 58 6.62 -4.79 9.87
N GLY A 59 7.78 -5.11 9.31
CA GLY A 59 8.52 -6.36 9.55
C GLY A 59 9.56 -6.30 10.67
N GLY A 60 9.44 -5.36 11.62
CA GLY A 60 10.36 -5.20 12.76
C GLY A 60 11.49 -4.18 12.56
N ALA A 61 12.10 -4.10 11.38
CA ALA A 61 13.21 -3.15 11.13
C ALA A 61 12.80 -1.66 11.12
N GLY A 62 11.52 -1.35 10.87
CA GLY A 62 10.99 0.02 10.97
C GLY A 62 11.59 1.03 9.97
N PHE A 63 12.22 0.60 8.88
CA PHE A 63 12.79 1.49 7.87
C PHE A 63 11.72 2.28 7.10
N SER A 64 12.02 3.49 6.61
CA SER A 64 11.05 4.28 5.83
C SER A 64 10.69 3.58 4.51
N THR A 65 9.41 3.23 4.34
CA THR A 65 8.94 2.37 3.24
C THR A 65 9.09 3.07 1.89
N GLY A 66 8.60 4.31 1.78
CA GLY A 66 8.72 5.09 0.55
C GLY A 66 10.17 5.40 0.17
N LEU A 67 11.05 5.58 1.17
CA LEU A 67 12.49 5.72 0.91
C LEU A 67 13.09 4.43 0.36
N LYS A 68 12.78 3.28 0.98
CA LYS A 68 13.23 1.96 0.49
C LYS A 68 12.84 1.72 -0.96
N TRP A 69 11.59 2.02 -1.31
CA TRP A 69 11.08 1.84 -2.68
C TRP A 69 11.80 2.73 -3.70
N SER A 70 12.28 3.91 -3.28
CA SER A 70 13.01 4.82 -4.17
C SER A 70 14.41 4.34 -4.56
N PHE A 71 14.95 3.31 -3.90
CA PHE A 71 16.25 2.74 -4.24
C PHE A 71 16.22 1.84 -5.48
N MET A 72 15.05 1.36 -5.89
CA MET A 72 14.95 0.56 -7.11
C MET A 72 15.41 1.39 -8.32
N PRO A 73 16.21 0.84 -9.25
CA PRO A 73 16.60 1.58 -10.45
C PRO A 73 15.37 2.01 -11.25
N LYS A 74 15.42 3.21 -11.86
CA LYS A 74 14.31 3.74 -12.67
C LYS A 74 14.14 2.96 -13.98
N GLU A 75 15.26 2.68 -14.63
CA GLU A 75 15.31 1.94 -15.89
C GLU A 75 15.52 0.45 -15.62
N VAL A 76 14.79 -0.38 -16.35
CA VAL A 76 15.07 -1.82 -16.44
C VAL A 76 16.14 -1.98 -17.53
N LYS A 77 17.30 -2.49 -17.15
CA LYS A 77 18.39 -2.83 -18.07
C LYS A 77 18.37 -4.34 -18.33
N ASP A 78 19.50 -5.00 -18.16
CA ASP A 78 19.67 -6.43 -18.46
C ASP A 78 18.91 -7.36 -17.49
N ARG A 79 18.38 -6.84 -16.38
CA ARG A 79 17.73 -7.64 -15.35
C ARG A 79 16.35 -7.07 -14.98
N PRO A 80 15.29 -7.89 -15.01
CA PRO A 80 13.99 -7.49 -14.51
C PRO A 80 14.05 -7.16 -13.02
N HIS A 81 13.24 -6.20 -12.60
CA HIS A 81 13.03 -5.88 -11.20
C HIS A 81 11.88 -6.71 -10.63
N TYR A 82 12.05 -7.21 -9.41
CA TYR A 82 11.07 -8.02 -8.72
C TYR A 82 10.67 -7.40 -7.39
N LEU A 83 9.49 -7.77 -6.89
CA LEU A 83 9.01 -7.50 -5.54
C LEU A 83 8.85 -8.84 -4.83
N VAL A 84 9.50 -9.00 -3.67
CA VAL A 84 9.46 -10.20 -2.82
C VAL A 84 8.67 -9.88 -1.57
#